data_AF-A0A8C7ZG91-F1
#
_entry.id   AF-A0A8C7ZG91-F1
#
_cell.length_a   1.000
_cell.length_b   1.000
_cell.length_c   1.000
_cell.angle_alpha   90.00
_cell.angle_beta   90.00
_cell.angle_gamma   90.00
#
_symmetry.space_group_name_H-M   'P 1'
#
loop_
_entity.id
_entity.type
_entity.pdbx_description
1 polymer ?
#
loop_
_entity_poly.entity_id
_entity_poly.type
_entity_poly.pdbx_seq_one_letter_code
_entity_poly.pdbx_strand_id
1 'polypeptide(L)'
;MRRIISLWFLTLKFLCTETILTCLALYYFPLPGSKTHSSKKYLALVSLAVIVRPTALIVWFPLLMHHFWQEEHKLRLVTHNYIPIGTLALVISALIDCVFYKKWTLVQFNFLKLNIFHGVADFYGSHPWHWYFSQGFAVVIGPHLPFFLHGSILAFRKYKILLAAVVWTIVVYSFLPHKEFRFIYPVLPFCMVFCGTSLAHLTTRRRSAAAFLLVANLIPALYTGLVHQRGTLDVMIHIQKLCDVKGNSTQPQPDVLFLMPCHSTPFYSHIHCPLKMRFLECPPDLGEEGYFDESDRFYEDPLLWLRTSFPYKSSLPTHLVLFNVLEKDIFAFLQRNEFVRTAEIFHTHFPEGKVGGSIFIYERH
;
A
#
# COMPACT_ATOMS: atom_id res chain seq x y z
N MET A 1 28.57 6.51 4.33
CA MET A 1 27.24 7.07 4.01
C MET A 1 27.03 7.28 2.51
N ARG A 2 27.89 8.00 1.76
CA ARG A 2 27.77 8.11 0.27
C ARG A 2 27.75 6.76 -0.49
N ARG A 3 28.49 5.75 -0.02
CA ARG A 3 28.45 4.37 -0.57
C ARG A 3 27.29 3.51 -0.06
N ILE A 4 26.61 3.95 1.01
CA ILE A 4 25.39 3.31 1.49
C ILE A 4 24.28 3.74 0.55
N ILE A 5 24.17 5.06 0.23
CA ILE A 5 23.23 5.66 -0.73
C ILE A 5 23.26 5.00 -2.12
N SER A 6 24.42 4.55 -2.61
CA SER A 6 24.49 3.84 -3.89
C SER A 6 23.81 2.46 -3.90
N LEU A 7 23.62 1.80 -2.75
CA LEU A 7 22.80 0.57 -2.67
C LEU A 7 21.29 0.86 -2.72
N TRP A 8 20.86 2.11 -2.48
CA TRP A 8 19.44 2.47 -2.40
C TRP A 8 18.75 2.48 -3.75
N PHE A 9 19.49 2.84 -4.81
CA PHE A 9 19.00 2.82 -6.18
C PHE A 9 18.77 1.41 -6.74
N LEU A 10 19.23 0.35 -6.07
CA LEU A 10 19.11 -1.03 -6.53
C LEU A 10 17.81 -1.73 -6.10
N THR A 11 16.92 -1.03 -5.41
CA THR A 11 15.69 -1.61 -4.87
C THR A 11 14.49 -0.77 -5.31
N LEU A 12 13.74 -1.25 -6.30
CA LEU A 12 12.51 -0.61 -6.81
C LEU A 12 11.38 -0.50 -5.75
N LYS A 13 11.51 -1.16 -4.60
CA LYS A 13 10.49 -1.25 -3.53
C LYS A 13 10.32 0.02 -2.67
N PHE A 14 11.07 1.09 -2.93
CA PHE A 14 11.20 2.24 -2.02
C PHE A 14 10.36 3.48 -2.38
N LEU A 15 9.42 3.39 -3.33
CA LEU A 15 8.65 4.53 -3.82
C LEU A 15 7.46 4.90 -2.91
N CYS A 16 7.66 4.94 -1.59
CA CYS A 16 6.66 5.41 -0.62
C CYS A 16 7.18 6.66 0.08
N THR A 17 6.33 7.70 0.17
CA THR A 17 6.67 9.00 0.77
C THR A 17 7.25 8.87 2.17
N GLU A 18 6.70 8.00 3.01
CA GLU A 18 7.21 7.73 4.37
C GLU A 18 8.64 7.20 4.38
N THR A 19 8.95 6.27 3.47
CA THR A 19 10.27 5.69 3.39
C THR A 19 11.26 6.76 2.99
N ILE A 20 10.94 7.60 1.98
CA ILE A 20 11.75 8.74 1.55
C ILE A 20 12.00 9.70 2.73
N LEU A 21 10.95 10.12 3.44
CA LEU A 21 11.08 11.00 4.60
C LEU A 21 11.93 10.37 5.71
N THR A 22 11.78 9.07 5.94
CA THR A 22 12.59 8.32 6.91
C THR A 22 14.07 8.29 6.50
N CYS A 23 14.38 8.15 5.21
CA CYS A 23 15.77 8.24 4.71
C CYS A 23 16.38 9.61 4.99
N LEU A 24 15.64 10.67 4.64
CA LEU A 24 16.07 12.05 4.81
C LEU A 24 16.26 12.38 6.28
N ALA A 25 15.34 11.94 7.14
CA ALA A 25 15.45 12.12 8.58
C ALA A 25 16.66 11.36 9.15
N LEU A 26 16.88 10.11 8.71
CA LEU A 26 18.03 9.30 9.15
C LEU A 26 19.37 9.93 8.78
N TYR A 27 19.46 10.65 7.66
CA TYR A 27 20.66 11.39 7.26
C TYR A 27 21.06 12.48 8.25
N TYR A 28 20.08 13.14 8.89
CA TYR A 28 20.30 14.20 9.88
C TYR A 28 20.29 13.70 11.34
N PHE A 29 19.92 12.44 11.58
CA PHE A 29 19.89 11.83 12.91
C PHE A 29 21.32 11.65 13.50
N PRO A 30 21.53 11.79 14.83
CA PRO A 30 22.84 11.66 15.48
C PRO A 30 23.37 10.21 15.50
N LEU A 31 23.69 9.66 14.33
CA LEU A 31 24.35 8.35 14.23
C LEU A 31 25.85 8.44 14.57
N PRO A 32 26.46 7.38 15.13
CA PRO A 32 27.89 7.35 15.41
C PRO A 32 28.75 7.58 14.16
N GLY A 33 29.50 8.68 14.15
CA GLY A 33 30.35 9.12 13.03
C GLY A 33 29.65 9.95 11.96
N SER A 34 28.43 10.42 12.20
CA SER A 34 27.74 11.38 11.33
C SER A 34 28.30 12.79 11.56
N LYS A 35 28.69 13.48 10.47
CA LYS A 35 29.14 14.89 10.49
C LYS A 35 28.01 15.89 10.24
N THR A 36 26.84 15.42 9.83
CA THR A 36 25.72 16.25 9.34
C THR A 36 24.55 16.27 10.32
N HIS A 37 24.81 16.03 11.61
CA HIS A 37 23.78 15.98 12.63
C HIS A 37 23.04 17.32 12.77
N SER A 38 21.71 17.28 12.78
CA SER A 38 20.88 18.44 13.10
C SER A 38 19.55 18.01 13.68
N SER A 39 19.36 18.25 14.99
CA SER A 39 18.14 17.89 15.70
C SER A 39 16.89 18.51 15.08
N LYS A 40 16.94 19.80 14.73
CA LYS A 40 15.82 20.52 14.11
C LYS A 40 15.42 19.94 12.76
N LYS A 41 16.39 19.62 11.89
CA LYS A 41 16.12 19.11 10.53
C LYS A 41 15.50 17.72 10.56
N TYR A 42 16.07 16.79 11.34
CA TYR A 42 15.52 15.45 11.39
C TYR A 42 14.13 15.46 12.07
N LEU A 43 13.93 16.26 13.13
CA LEU A 43 12.62 16.38 13.79
C LEU A 43 11.57 16.98 12.87
N ALA A 44 11.90 17.98 12.05
CA ALA A 44 10.99 18.52 11.05
C ALA A 44 10.57 17.44 10.04
N LEU A 45 11.52 16.65 9.53
CA LEU A 45 11.23 15.55 8.60
C LEU A 45 10.40 14.43 9.24
N VAL A 46 10.67 14.09 10.50
CA VAL A 46 9.86 13.11 11.26
C VAL A 46 8.46 13.66 11.51
N SER A 47 8.32 14.93 11.88
CA SER A 47 7.00 15.55 12.08
C SER A 47 6.18 15.54 10.79
N LEU A 48 6.80 15.85 9.65
CA LEU A 48 6.16 15.76 8.35
C LEU A 48 5.74 14.32 8.02
N ALA A 49 6.58 13.33 8.32
CA ALA A 49 6.24 11.92 8.13
C ALA A 49 5.02 11.51 8.98
N VAL A 50 4.94 11.98 10.23
CA VAL A 50 3.80 11.73 11.14
C VAL A 50 2.52 12.44 10.66
N ILE A 51 2.61 13.65 10.11
CA ILE A 51 1.46 14.36 9.53
C ILE A 51 0.91 13.61 8.32
N VAL A 52 1.79 13.19 7.41
CA VAL A 52 1.42 12.40 6.21
C VAL A 52 0.86 11.04 6.63
N ARG A 53 1.46 10.41 7.65
CA ARG A 53 0.96 9.16 8.21
C ARG A 53 1.28 9.03 9.70
N PRO A 54 0.25 9.05 10.58
CA PRO A 54 0.45 8.98 12.04
C PRO A 54 1.27 7.76 12.51
N THR A 55 1.19 6.64 11.79
CA THR A 55 1.89 5.41 12.12
C THR A 55 3.42 5.51 11.99
N ALA A 56 3.95 6.50 11.26
CA ALA A 56 5.40 6.76 11.21
C ALA A 56 6.00 7.06 12.60
N LEU A 57 5.18 7.53 13.54
CA LEU A 57 5.60 7.75 14.93
C LEU A 57 6.06 6.45 15.60
N ILE A 58 5.39 5.32 15.32
CA ILE A 58 5.76 4.01 15.88
C ILE A 58 7.20 3.65 15.49
N VAL A 59 7.56 3.88 14.23
CA VAL A 59 8.89 3.57 13.68
C VAL A 59 9.96 4.45 14.32
N TRP A 60 9.68 5.74 14.48
CA TRP A 60 10.63 6.72 15.01
C TRP A 60 10.70 6.78 16.53
N PHE A 61 9.71 6.23 17.25
CA PHE A 61 9.61 6.30 18.70
C PHE A 61 10.89 5.86 19.42
N PRO A 62 11.52 4.69 19.12
CA PRO A 62 12.75 4.29 19.80
C PRO A 62 13.91 5.28 19.57
N LEU A 63 14.03 5.84 18.36
CA LEU A 63 15.09 6.80 18.02
C LEU A 63 14.88 8.14 18.72
N LEU A 64 13.63 8.63 18.75
CA LEU A 64 13.27 9.86 19.45
C LEU A 64 13.55 9.74 20.95
N MET A 65 13.13 8.62 21.54
CA MET A 65 13.35 8.37 22.96
C MET A 65 14.84 8.21 23.28
N HIS A 66 15.60 7.53 22.43
CA HIS A 66 17.06 7.44 22.59
C HIS A 66 17.75 8.80 22.58
N HIS A 67 17.40 9.68 21.63
CA HIS A 67 17.94 11.04 21.60
C HIS A 67 17.50 11.85 22.82
N PHE A 68 16.24 11.72 23.27
CA PHE A 68 15.76 12.37 24.49
C PHE A 68 16.53 11.92 25.75
N TRP A 69 16.89 10.64 25.87
CA TRP A 69 17.66 10.15 27.01
C TRP A 69 19.14 10.54 26.97
N GLN A 70 19.72 10.75 25.79
CA GLN A 70 21.11 11.21 25.64
C GLN A 70 21.28 12.70 25.91
N GLU A 71 20.23 13.49 25.71
CA GLU A 71 20.30 14.93 25.90
C GLU A 71 20.30 15.30 27.39
N GLU A 72 21.28 16.09 27.82
CA GLU A 72 21.39 16.57 29.21
C GLU A 72 20.26 17.54 29.56
N HIS A 73 19.94 18.47 28.64
CA HIS A 73 18.91 19.50 28.84
C HIS A 73 17.56 19.10 28.24
N LYS A 74 16.94 18.07 28.82
CA LYS A 74 15.65 17.48 28.37
C LYS A 74 14.54 18.52 28.18
N LEU A 75 14.36 19.43 29.15
CA LEU A 75 13.33 20.47 29.09
C LEU A 75 13.54 21.42 27.91
N ARG A 76 14.80 21.79 27.62
CA ARG A 76 15.13 22.63 26.46
C ARG A 76 14.83 21.91 25.15
N LEU A 77 15.19 20.63 25.03
CA LEU A 77 14.90 19.84 23.84
C LEU A 77 13.39 19.76 23.56
N VAL A 78 12.60 19.50 24.59
CA VAL A 78 11.13 19.40 24.46
C VAL A 78 10.52 20.76 24.09
N THR A 79 10.85 21.80 24.85
CA THR A 79 10.24 23.14 24.69
C THR A 79 10.70 23.87 23.43
N HIS A 80 11.95 23.70 22.99
CA HIS A 80 12.49 24.45 21.84
C HIS A 80 12.46 23.66 20.53
N ASN A 81 12.41 22.32 20.57
CA ASN A 81 12.39 21.50 19.36
C ASN A 81 11.11 20.68 19.22
N TYR A 82 10.76 19.82 20.17
CA TYR A 82 9.63 18.88 19.98
C TYR A 82 8.29 19.60 19.88
N ILE A 83 7.97 20.46 20.86
CA ILE A 83 6.69 21.17 20.91
C ILE A 83 6.58 22.16 19.73
N PRO A 84 7.54 23.05 19.46
CA PRO A 84 7.39 24.03 18.38
C PRO A 84 7.31 23.39 16.99
N ILE A 85 8.12 22.36 16.72
CA ILE A 85 8.11 21.69 15.41
C ILE A 85 6.81 20.90 15.23
N GLY A 86 6.38 20.15 16.26
CA GLY A 86 5.15 19.37 16.21
C GLY A 86 3.89 20.24 16.10
N THR A 87 3.81 21.32 16.90
CA THR A 87 2.69 22.26 16.83
C THR A 87 2.63 23.00 15.50
N LEU A 88 3.76 23.48 14.98
CA LEU A 88 3.82 24.09 13.66
C LEU A 88 3.33 23.12 12.56
N ALA A 89 3.79 21.87 12.58
CA ALA A 89 3.38 20.86 11.62
C ALA A 89 1.86 20.57 11.69
N LEU A 90 1.30 20.47 12.90
CA LEU A 90 -0.14 20.26 13.11
C LEU A 90 -0.97 21.47 12.68
N VAL A 91 -0.53 22.70 12.98
CA VAL A 91 -1.22 23.93 12.53
C VAL A 91 -1.23 24.01 11.01
N ILE A 92 -0.09 23.74 10.36
CA ILE A 92 -0.02 23.71 8.88
C ILE A 92 -0.97 22.65 8.32
N SER A 93 -0.98 21.44 8.87
CA SER A 93 -1.92 20.39 8.44
C SER A 93 -3.37 20.81 8.61
N ALA A 94 -3.74 21.32 9.79
CA ALA A 94 -5.12 21.74 10.08
C ALA A 94 -5.59 22.89 9.17
N LEU A 95 -4.70 23.82 8.81
CA LEU A 95 -5.00 24.88 7.85
C LEU A 95 -5.24 24.32 6.45
N ILE A 96 -4.37 23.42 5.98
CA ILE A 96 -4.55 22.73 4.70
C ILE A 96 -5.89 21.98 4.69
N ASP A 97 -6.12 21.17 5.71
CA ASP A 97 -7.35 20.40 5.85
C ASP A 97 -8.59 21.31 5.89
N CYS A 98 -8.53 22.43 6.60
CA CYS A 98 -9.63 23.40 6.65
C CYS A 98 -9.97 23.99 5.26
N VAL A 99 -8.96 24.28 4.45
CA VAL A 99 -9.15 24.82 3.09
C VAL A 99 -9.80 23.77 2.18
N PHE A 100 -9.32 22.53 2.20
CA PHE A 100 -9.83 21.48 1.31
C PHE A 100 -11.19 20.92 1.75
N TYR A 101 -11.38 20.65 3.04
CA TYR A 101 -12.64 20.12 3.57
C TYR A 101 -13.70 21.22 3.82
N LYS A 102 -13.33 22.51 3.71
CA LYS A 102 -14.19 23.68 4.03
C LYS A 102 -14.75 23.67 5.46
N LYS A 103 -14.08 22.96 6.37
CA LYS A 103 -14.44 22.86 7.79
C LYS A 103 -13.19 22.59 8.62
N TRP A 104 -13.15 23.08 9.85
CA TRP A 104 -12.10 22.73 10.81
C TRP A 104 -12.16 21.24 11.10
N THR A 105 -11.12 20.52 10.67
CA THR A 105 -11.00 19.08 10.88
C THR A 105 -9.55 18.74 11.16
N LEU A 106 -9.33 17.92 12.19
CA LEU A 106 -8.01 17.41 12.52
C LEU A 106 -7.93 15.97 12.00
N VAL A 107 -7.40 15.81 10.78
CA VAL A 107 -7.40 14.52 10.07
C VAL A 107 -6.67 13.44 10.86
N GLN A 108 -5.56 13.78 11.54
CA GLN A 108 -4.80 12.83 12.34
C GLN A 108 -5.61 12.29 13.54
N PHE A 109 -6.46 13.12 14.16
CA PHE A 109 -7.37 12.66 15.22
C PHE A 109 -8.49 11.78 14.66
N ASN A 110 -9.09 12.16 13.53
CA ASN A 110 -10.12 11.34 12.88
C ASN A 110 -9.56 9.98 12.43
N PHE A 111 -8.31 9.94 11.96
CA PHE A 111 -7.62 8.69 11.65
C PHE A 111 -7.52 7.78 12.87
N LEU A 112 -7.09 8.31 14.02
CA LEU A 112 -7.03 7.55 15.27
C LEU A 112 -8.43 7.11 15.70
N LYS A 113 -9.42 8.01 15.63
CA LYS A 113 -10.82 7.71 15.93
C LYS A 113 -11.33 6.50 15.15
N LEU A 114 -11.20 6.53 13.83
CA LEU A 114 -11.74 5.47 12.96
C LEU A 114 -10.94 4.17 13.04
N ASN A 115 -9.61 4.22 13.03
CA ASN A 115 -8.81 3.00 12.95
C ASN A 115 -8.67 2.29 14.31
N ILE A 116 -8.62 3.05 15.41
CA ILE A 116 -8.39 2.46 16.75
C ILE A 116 -9.72 2.22 17.47
N PHE A 117 -10.66 3.17 17.43
CA PHE A 117 -11.90 3.04 18.20
C PHE A 117 -13.00 2.31 17.45
N HIS A 118 -13.05 2.42 16.11
CA HIS A 118 -14.07 1.73 15.29
C HIS A 118 -13.54 0.45 14.62
N GLY A 119 -12.26 0.10 14.78
CA GLY A 119 -11.72 -1.18 14.31
C GLY A 119 -11.81 -1.42 12.80
N VAL A 120 -12.01 -0.37 11.99
CA VAL A 120 -12.26 -0.49 10.53
C VAL A 120 -11.16 -1.26 9.80
N ALA A 121 -9.93 -1.27 10.33
CA ALA A 121 -8.83 -2.02 9.74
C ALA A 121 -9.09 -3.54 9.70
N ASP A 122 -9.86 -4.09 10.65
CA ASP A 122 -10.13 -5.53 10.73
C ASP A 122 -11.03 -6.02 9.56
N PHE A 123 -11.78 -5.11 8.93
CA PHE A 123 -12.57 -5.38 7.72
C PHE A 123 -11.71 -5.88 6.55
N TYR A 124 -10.45 -5.43 6.47
CA TYR A 124 -9.52 -5.82 5.41
C TYR A 124 -8.78 -7.14 5.68
N GLY A 125 -9.31 -7.96 6.60
CA GLY A 125 -8.76 -9.25 6.99
C GLY A 125 -7.74 -9.17 8.12
N SER A 126 -7.49 -10.32 8.76
CA SER A 126 -6.55 -10.43 9.87
C SER A 126 -5.49 -11.51 9.62
N HIS A 127 -4.35 -11.34 10.28
CA HIS A 127 -3.25 -12.30 10.23
C HIS A 127 -2.80 -12.68 11.65
N PRO A 128 -2.27 -13.90 11.87
CA PRO A 128 -1.72 -14.30 13.15
C PRO A 128 -0.65 -13.32 13.66
N TRP A 129 -0.50 -13.21 14.99
CA TRP A 129 0.45 -12.27 15.60
C TRP A 129 1.88 -12.47 15.09
N HIS A 130 2.29 -13.73 14.84
CA HIS A 130 3.65 -14.05 14.39
C HIS A 130 3.90 -13.73 12.91
N TRP A 131 2.89 -13.30 12.14
CA TRP A 131 2.97 -13.19 10.69
C TRP A 131 4.14 -12.31 10.21
N TYR A 132 4.39 -11.17 10.86
CA TYR A 132 5.54 -10.32 10.51
C TYR A 132 6.88 -10.99 10.79
N PHE A 133 6.99 -11.83 11.83
CA PHE A 133 8.21 -12.56 12.14
C PHE A 133 8.44 -13.74 11.18
N SER A 134 7.38 -14.48 10.85
CA SER A 134 7.47 -15.70 10.04
C SER A 134 7.52 -15.44 8.54
N GLN A 135 6.81 -14.42 8.05
CA GLN A 135 6.62 -14.18 6.61
C GLN A 135 6.83 -12.71 6.24
N GLY A 136 6.13 -11.79 6.92
CA GLY A 136 6.07 -10.38 6.57
C GLY A 136 7.44 -9.73 6.40
N PHE A 137 8.28 -9.78 7.42
CA PHE A 137 9.61 -9.16 7.38
C PHE A 137 10.52 -9.82 6.33
N ALA A 138 10.48 -11.15 6.20
CA ALA A 138 11.29 -11.89 5.24
C ALA A 138 10.95 -11.51 3.79
N VAL A 139 9.66 -11.35 3.46
CA VAL A 139 9.21 -10.91 2.13
C VAL A 139 9.61 -9.47 1.85
N VAL A 140 9.47 -8.59 2.85
CA VAL A 140 9.78 -7.17 2.73
C VAL A 140 11.27 -6.93 2.50
N ILE A 141 12.13 -7.56 3.30
CA ILE A 141 13.59 -7.46 3.13
C ILE A 141 14.12 -8.29 1.95
N GLY A 142 13.42 -9.36 1.59
CA GLY A 142 13.70 -10.22 0.45
C GLY A 142 15.12 -10.79 0.44
N PRO A 143 15.83 -10.76 -0.71
CA PRO A 143 17.15 -11.37 -0.84
C PRO A 143 18.23 -10.67 0.00
N HIS A 144 17.92 -9.52 0.61
CA HIS A 144 18.83 -8.83 1.53
C HIS A 144 18.85 -9.46 2.94
N LEU A 145 17.94 -10.40 3.26
CA LEU A 145 17.85 -11.00 4.59
C LEU A 145 19.19 -11.55 5.12
N PRO A 146 19.97 -12.35 4.36
CA PRO A 146 21.25 -12.86 4.88
C PRO A 146 22.27 -11.75 5.16
N PHE A 147 22.27 -10.70 4.33
CA PHE A 147 23.15 -9.54 4.51
C PHE A 147 22.75 -8.71 5.72
N PHE A 148 21.46 -8.58 5.97
CA PHE A 148 20.93 -7.93 7.16
C PHE A 148 21.32 -8.67 8.44
N LEU A 149 21.15 -10.00 8.48
CA LEU A 149 21.52 -10.82 9.64
C LEU A 149 23.02 -10.74 9.92
N HIS A 150 23.85 -10.98 8.90
CA HIS A 150 25.31 -10.86 9.02
C HIS A 150 25.76 -9.45 9.43
N GLY A 151 25.17 -8.41 8.83
CA GLY A 151 25.45 -7.01 9.16
C GLY A 151 25.02 -6.63 10.58
N SER A 152 23.91 -7.19 11.05
CA SER A 152 23.39 -6.98 12.41
C SER A 152 24.36 -7.51 13.44
N ILE A 153 25.00 -8.66 13.20
CA ILE A 153 26.04 -9.23 14.07
C ILE A 153 27.28 -8.32 14.07
N LEU A 154 27.79 -7.97 12.89
CA LEU A 154 29.02 -7.17 12.75
C LEU A 154 28.89 -5.77 13.36
N ALA A 155 27.74 -5.11 13.15
CA ALA A 155 27.53 -3.72 13.51
C ALA A 155 26.66 -3.54 14.76
N PHE A 156 26.39 -4.61 15.50
CA PHE A 156 25.47 -4.61 16.65
C PHE A 156 25.78 -3.49 17.63
N ARG A 157 27.04 -3.38 18.08
CA ARG A 157 27.44 -2.36 19.06
C ARG A 157 27.32 -0.94 18.53
N LYS A 158 27.57 -0.74 17.23
CA LYS A 158 27.58 0.59 16.61
C LYS A 158 26.18 1.10 16.28
N TYR A 159 25.30 0.23 15.80
CA TYR A 159 23.97 0.62 15.32
C TYR A 159 22.84 -0.05 16.12
N LYS A 160 23.09 -0.38 17.41
CA LYS A 160 22.13 -1.04 18.31
C LYS A 160 20.76 -0.38 18.29
N ILE A 161 20.70 0.95 18.30
CA ILE A 161 19.43 1.69 18.31
C ILE A 161 18.62 1.50 17.01
N LEU A 162 19.28 1.37 15.86
CA LEU A 162 18.60 1.11 14.59
C LEU A 162 18.01 -0.30 14.58
N LEU A 163 18.75 -1.29 15.10
CA LEU A 163 18.24 -2.65 15.24
C LEU A 163 17.06 -2.70 16.22
N ALA A 164 17.17 -2.00 17.35
CA ALA A 164 16.09 -1.88 18.32
C ALA A 164 14.83 -1.25 17.70
N ALA A 165 14.98 -0.25 16.83
CA ALA A 165 13.86 0.35 16.11
C ALA A 165 13.17 -0.60 15.12
N VAL A 166 13.96 -1.41 14.39
CA VAL A 166 13.44 -2.46 13.51
C VAL A 166 12.64 -3.48 14.33
N VAL A 167 13.22 -4.01 15.41
CA VAL A 167 12.57 -5.02 16.27
C VAL A 167 11.31 -4.44 16.93
N TRP A 168 11.39 -3.24 17.50
CA TRP A 168 10.25 -2.52 18.08
C TRP A 168 9.10 -2.41 17.09
N THR A 169 9.38 -1.96 15.88
CA THR A 169 8.35 -1.76 14.85
C THR A 169 7.67 -3.08 14.49
N ILE A 170 8.46 -4.14 14.28
CA ILE A 170 7.94 -5.48 13.98
C ILE A 170 7.05 -5.98 15.13
N VAL A 171 7.50 -5.81 16.38
CA VAL A 171 6.75 -6.24 17.58
C VAL A 171 5.43 -5.49 17.70
N VAL A 172 5.44 -4.15 17.61
CA VAL A 172 4.23 -3.33 17.77
C VAL A 172 3.20 -3.67 16.69
N TYR A 173 3.60 -3.73 15.42
CA TYR A 173 2.67 -4.08 14.34
C TYR A 173 2.21 -5.55 14.37
N SER A 174 2.98 -6.45 15.02
CA SER A 174 2.55 -7.85 15.20
C SER A 174 1.33 -7.99 16.11
N PHE A 175 1.12 -7.05 17.04
CA PHE A 175 -0.05 -7.03 17.91
C PHE A 175 -1.31 -6.45 17.25
N LEU A 176 -1.21 -5.81 16.08
CA LEU A 176 -2.39 -5.35 15.35
C LEU A 176 -3.04 -6.51 14.58
N PRO A 177 -4.37 -6.70 14.61
CA PRO A 177 -5.01 -7.82 13.92
C PRO A 177 -4.80 -7.73 12.40
N HIS A 178 -5.11 -6.58 11.81
CA HIS A 178 -4.84 -6.29 10.41
C HIS A 178 -3.36 -5.97 10.16
N LYS A 179 -2.77 -6.61 9.14
CA LYS A 179 -1.35 -6.50 8.81
C LYS A 179 -1.16 -6.40 7.31
N GLU A 180 -0.27 -5.51 6.89
CA GLU A 180 0.11 -5.35 5.49
C GLU A 180 1.62 -5.16 5.38
N PHE A 181 2.21 -5.53 4.24
CA PHE A 181 3.63 -5.34 3.99
C PHE A 181 4.04 -3.85 4.06
N ARG A 182 3.16 -2.94 3.60
CA ARG A 182 3.47 -1.50 3.54
C ARG A 182 3.67 -0.84 4.90
N PHE A 183 3.13 -1.40 5.99
CA PHE A 183 3.28 -0.83 7.34
C PHE A 183 4.72 -0.89 7.86
N ILE A 184 5.50 -1.87 7.41
CA ILE A 184 6.90 -2.05 7.82
C ILE A 184 7.91 -1.57 6.78
N TYR A 185 7.48 -1.08 5.61
CA TYR A 185 8.39 -0.46 4.63
C TYR A 185 9.28 0.66 5.19
N PRO A 186 8.81 1.53 6.11
CA PRO A 186 9.67 2.55 6.69
C PRO A 186 10.86 2.02 7.49
N VAL A 187 10.91 0.73 7.87
CA VAL A 187 12.08 0.14 8.56
C VAL A 187 13.20 -0.28 7.60
N LEU A 188 12.91 -0.40 6.30
CA LEU A 188 13.88 -0.82 5.30
C LEU A 188 15.13 0.08 5.26
N PRO A 189 15.04 1.43 5.34
CA PRO A 189 16.18 2.32 5.58
C PRO A 189 17.17 1.84 6.64
N PHE A 190 16.65 1.40 7.79
CA PHE A 190 17.47 0.95 8.91
C PHE A 190 18.12 -0.39 8.59
N CYS A 191 17.37 -1.30 7.97
CA CYS A 191 17.88 -2.59 7.51
C CYS A 191 19.02 -2.44 6.50
N MET A 192 18.90 -1.49 5.57
CA MET A 192 19.92 -1.24 4.53
C MET A 192 21.26 -0.74 5.08
N VAL A 193 21.29 -0.12 6.27
CA VAL A 193 22.55 0.21 6.96
C VAL A 193 23.32 -1.06 7.33
N PHE A 194 22.63 -2.09 7.82
CA PHE A 194 23.24 -3.38 8.15
C PHE A 194 23.66 -4.14 6.89
N CYS A 195 22.80 -4.19 5.87
CA CYS A 195 23.13 -4.80 4.58
C CYS A 195 24.39 -4.17 3.95
N GLY A 196 24.47 -2.84 3.95
CA GLY A 196 25.63 -2.10 3.46
C GLY A 196 26.90 -2.39 4.26
N THR A 197 26.79 -2.60 5.56
CA THR A 197 27.93 -2.95 6.43
C THR A 197 28.43 -4.37 6.13
N SER A 198 27.52 -5.32 5.99
CA SER A 198 27.82 -6.70 5.58
C SER A 198 28.52 -6.74 4.22
N LEU A 199 27.98 -6.03 3.22
CA LEU A 199 28.55 -5.99 1.88
C LEU A 199 29.90 -5.27 1.82
N ALA A 200 30.15 -4.29 2.69
CA ALA A 200 31.45 -3.63 2.79
C ALA A 200 32.55 -4.54 3.34
N HIS A 201 32.19 -5.56 4.12
CA HIS A 201 33.13 -6.54 4.67
C HIS A 201 33.49 -7.65 3.67
N LEU A 202 32.65 -7.89 2.66
CA LEU A 202 32.98 -8.79 1.55
C LEU A 202 33.96 -8.08 0.62
N THR A 203 35.25 -8.40 0.68
CA THR A 203 36.28 -7.75 -0.14
C THR A 203 36.30 -8.29 -1.57
N THR A 204 36.42 -9.62 -1.73
CA THR A 204 36.59 -10.28 -3.04
C THR A 204 35.27 -10.52 -3.77
N ARG A 205 34.21 -10.93 -3.07
CA ARG A 205 32.90 -11.29 -3.68
C ARG A 205 31.89 -10.14 -3.74
N ARG A 206 32.31 -8.90 -3.44
CA ARG A 206 31.39 -7.75 -3.34
C ARG A 206 30.57 -7.50 -4.59
N ARG A 207 31.22 -7.51 -5.76
CA ARG A 207 30.58 -7.19 -7.04
C ARG A 207 29.57 -8.28 -7.42
N SER A 208 29.95 -9.54 -7.27
CA SER A 208 29.06 -10.68 -7.51
C SER A 208 27.86 -10.67 -6.57
N ALA A 209 28.07 -10.38 -5.28
CA ALA A 209 26.98 -10.25 -4.31
C ALA A 209 26.03 -9.08 -4.64
N ALA A 210 26.57 -7.93 -5.02
CA ALA A 210 25.76 -6.79 -5.45
C ALA A 210 24.98 -7.08 -6.75
N ALA A 211 25.61 -7.75 -7.72
CA ALA A 211 24.96 -8.17 -8.96
C ALA A 211 23.84 -9.18 -8.70
N PHE A 212 24.08 -10.16 -7.83
CA PHE A 212 23.04 -11.10 -7.39
C PHE A 212 21.87 -10.37 -6.75
N LEU A 213 22.13 -9.47 -5.79
CA LEU A 213 21.06 -8.68 -5.14
C LEU A 213 20.28 -7.83 -6.15
N LEU A 214 20.95 -7.24 -7.14
CA LEU A 214 20.28 -6.50 -8.20
C LEU A 214 19.35 -7.40 -9.01
N VAL A 215 19.88 -8.52 -9.54
CA VAL A 215 19.11 -9.43 -10.40
C VAL A 215 17.95 -10.07 -9.63
N ALA A 216 18.20 -10.50 -8.39
CA ALA A 216 17.20 -11.11 -7.52
C ALA A 216 16.06 -10.15 -7.12
N ASN A 217 16.28 -8.84 -7.13
CA ASN A 217 15.21 -7.86 -6.93
C ASN A 217 14.58 -7.41 -8.26
N LEU A 218 15.39 -7.25 -9.32
CA LEU A 218 14.95 -6.71 -10.60
C LEU A 218 13.99 -7.67 -11.31
N ILE A 219 14.28 -8.97 -11.34
CA ILE A 219 13.42 -9.94 -12.02
C ILE A 219 12.01 -9.97 -11.39
N PRO A 220 11.85 -10.15 -10.06
CA PRO A 220 10.52 -10.09 -9.46
C PRO A 220 9.86 -8.72 -9.60
N ALA A 221 10.61 -7.62 -9.53
CA ALA A 221 10.05 -6.28 -9.70
C ALA A 221 9.51 -6.05 -11.11
N LEU A 222 10.22 -6.51 -12.16
CA LEU A 222 9.74 -6.43 -13.53
C LEU A 222 8.53 -7.33 -13.75
N TYR A 223 8.55 -8.56 -13.24
CA TYR A 223 7.40 -9.46 -13.36
C TYR A 223 6.17 -8.92 -12.63
N THR A 224 6.32 -8.49 -11.38
CA THR A 224 5.19 -7.97 -10.58
C THR A 224 4.72 -6.59 -11.02
N GLY A 225 5.60 -5.77 -11.62
CA GLY A 225 5.23 -4.45 -12.12
C GLY A 225 4.69 -4.44 -13.54
N LEU A 226 5.03 -5.44 -14.39
CA LEU A 226 4.68 -5.43 -15.81
C LEU A 226 3.78 -6.58 -16.26
N VAL A 227 3.62 -7.63 -15.46
CA VAL A 227 2.91 -8.86 -15.87
C VAL A 227 1.87 -9.27 -14.83
N HIS A 228 2.28 -9.56 -13.59
CA HIS A 228 1.37 -10.05 -12.57
C HIS A 228 0.36 -8.98 -12.13
N GLN A 229 -0.91 -9.36 -12.09
CA GLN A 229 -2.06 -8.53 -11.78
C GLN A 229 -2.23 -7.28 -12.68
N ARG A 230 -1.52 -7.19 -13.82
CA ARG A 230 -1.60 -6.04 -14.74
C ARG A 230 -2.95 -5.95 -15.46
N GLY A 231 -3.66 -7.07 -15.64
CA GLY A 231 -4.91 -7.11 -16.39
C GLY A 231 -5.96 -6.10 -15.94
N THR A 232 -5.98 -5.73 -14.64
CA THR A 232 -6.92 -4.72 -14.12
C THR A 232 -6.64 -3.32 -14.64
N LEU A 233 -5.42 -3.02 -15.09
CA LEU A 233 -5.08 -1.78 -15.80
C LEU A 233 -5.41 -1.89 -17.29
N ASP A 234 -5.04 -3.00 -17.92
CA ASP A 234 -5.23 -3.21 -19.36
C ASP A 234 -6.72 -3.23 -19.74
N VAL A 235 -7.58 -3.76 -18.86
CA VAL A 235 -9.05 -3.68 -18.98
C VAL A 235 -9.52 -2.22 -19.03
N MET A 236 -8.98 -1.34 -18.20
CA MET A 236 -9.40 0.08 -18.19
C MET A 236 -9.03 0.78 -19.49
N ILE A 237 -7.88 0.44 -20.08
CA ILE A 237 -7.48 0.93 -21.41
C ILE A 237 -8.45 0.43 -22.48
N HIS A 238 -8.92 -0.81 -22.38
CA HIS A 238 -9.93 -1.34 -23.29
C HIS A 238 -11.27 -0.61 -23.15
N ILE A 239 -11.77 -0.46 -21.92
CA ILE A 239 -13.03 0.24 -21.60
C ILE A 239 -12.98 1.72 -22.00
N GLN A 240 -11.81 2.37 -21.89
CA GLN A 240 -11.63 3.76 -22.31
C GLN A 240 -11.96 3.98 -23.80
N LYS A 241 -11.80 2.97 -24.66
CA LYS A 241 -12.17 3.09 -26.08
C LYS A 241 -13.67 3.30 -26.30
N LEU A 242 -14.50 2.92 -25.33
CA LEU A 242 -15.95 3.19 -25.36
C LEU A 242 -16.26 4.69 -25.25
N CYS A 243 -15.32 5.51 -24.77
CA CYS A 243 -15.47 6.96 -24.71
C CYS A 243 -15.55 7.61 -26.11
N ASP A 244 -14.89 7.02 -27.10
CA ASP A 244 -14.76 7.57 -28.47
C ASP A 244 -16.02 7.34 -29.33
N VAL A 245 -16.94 6.48 -28.87
CA VAL A 245 -18.16 6.09 -29.61
C VAL A 245 -19.22 7.22 -29.64
N LYS A 246 -19.00 8.33 -28.95
CA LYS A 246 -19.88 9.52 -28.95
C LYS A 246 -20.10 10.17 -30.32
N GLY A 247 -19.41 9.75 -31.37
CA GLY A 247 -19.59 10.26 -32.74
C GLY A 247 -20.85 9.80 -33.47
N ASN A 248 -21.49 8.68 -33.07
CA ASN A 248 -22.67 8.14 -33.77
C ASN A 248 -23.90 8.13 -32.84
N SER A 249 -24.74 9.16 -33.00
CA SER A 249 -25.92 9.51 -32.18
C SER A 249 -27.11 8.54 -32.21
N THR A 250 -26.92 7.29 -32.67
CA THR A 250 -27.98 6.26 -32.74
C THR A 250 -27.81 5.11 -31.74
N GLN A 251 -26.67 4.99 -31.06
CA GLN A 251 -26.43 3.93 -30.07
C GLN A 251 -26.69 4.40 -28.63
N PRO A 252 -27.25 3.56 -27.73
CA PRO A 252 -27.35 3.85 -26.31
C PRO A 252 -25.96 4.15 -25.72
N GLN A 253 -25.88 5.07 -24.76
CA GLN A 253 -24.61 5.31 -24.07
C GLN A 253 -24.13 4.03 -23.38
N PRO A 254 -22.84 3.67 -23.52
CA PRO A 254 -22.30 2.48 -22.87
C PRO A 254 -22.42 2.58 -21.34
N ASP A 255 -22.85 1.47 -20.72
CA ASP A 255 -23.04 1.29 -19.29
C ASP A 255 -22.27 0.02 -18.87
N VAL A 256 -21.21 0.20 -18.08
CA VAL A 256 -20.27 -0.88 -17.74
C VAL A 256 -20.44 -1.29 -16.29
N LEU A 257 -20.71 -2.57 -16.06
CA LEU A 257 -20.78 -3.16 -14.71
C LEU A 257 -19.57 -4.07 -14.46
N PHE A 258 -18.82 -3.77 -13.41
CA PHE A 258 -17.70 -4.57 -12.92
C PHE A 258 -18.20 -5.56 -11.85
N LEU A 259 -18.29 -6.83 -12.22
CA LEU A 259 -18.59 -7.97 -11.34
C LEU A 259 -17.28 -8.60 -10.88
N MET A 260 -16.53 -7.81 -10.09
CA MET A 260 -15.20 -8.16 -9.58
C MET A 260 -15.16 -7.84 -8.08
N PRO A 261 -14.25 -8.45 -7.31
CA PRO A 261 -14.03 -8.04 -5.92
C PRO A 261 -13.76 -6.54 -5.85
N CYS A 262 -14.17 -5.91 -4.75
CA CYS A 262 -13.95 -4.49 -4.55
C CYS A 262 -12.49 -4.07 -4.77
N HIS A 263 -12.32 -2.84 -5.25
CA HIS A 263 -11.00 -2.22 -5.46
C HIS A 263 -10.08 -2.98 -6.44
N SER A 264 -10.63 -3.88 -7.28
CA SER A 264 -9.84 -4.60 -8.29
C SER A 264 -9.30 -3.70 -9.39
N THR A 265 -10.05 -2.68 -9.81
CA THR A 265 -9.67 -1.78 -10.92
C THR A 265 -9.53 -0.34 -10.45
N PRO A 266 -8.68 0.47 -11.11
CA PRO A 266 -8.43 1.86 -10.71
C PRO A 266 -9.52 2.85 -11.18
N PHE A 267 -10.56 2.36 -11.86
CA PHE A 267 -11.77 3.11 -12.22
C PHE A 267 -11.49 4.45 -12.95
N TYR A 268 -12.16 5.55 -12.56
CA TYR A 268 -12.04 6.86 -13.22
C TYR A 268 -10.62 7.46 -13.22
N SER A 269 -9.71 6.97 -12.38
CA SER A 269 -8.33 7.45 -12.41
C SER A 269 -7.58 7.08 -13.69
N HIS A 270 -8.11 6.15 -14.50
CA HIS A 270 -7.53 5.74 -15.79
C HIS A 270 -8.42 6.05 -17.00
N ILE A 271 -9.75 6.15 -16.83
CA ILE A 271 -10.68 6.35 -17.96
C ILE A 271 -10.75 7.81 -18.41
N HIS A 272 -10.69 8.77 -17.47
CA HIS A 272 -10.70 10.21 -17.76
C HIS A 272 -11.83 10.73 -18.68
N CYS A 273 -12.99 10.04 -18.71
CA CYS A 273 -14.15 10.42 -19.50
C CYS A 273 -15.46 10.13 -18.72
N PRO A 274 -16.57 10.81 -19.04
CA PRO A 274 -17.85 10.62 -18.35
C PRO A 274 -18.59 9.38 -18.89
N LEU A 275 -18.01 8.20 -18.66
CA LEU A 275 -18.59 6.89 -18.98
C LEU A 275 -19.41 6.39 -17.80
N LYS A 276 -20.65 5.94 -18.01
CA LYS A 276 -21.45 5.36 -16.93
C LYS A 276 -20.86 4.01 -16.54
N MET A 277 -20.44 3.90 -15.29
CA MET A 277 -19.84 2.68 -14.75
C MET A 277 -20.27 2.43 -13.32
N ARG A 278 -20.38 1.16 -12.95
CA ARG A 278 -20.67 0.70 -11.60
C ARG A 278 -19.81 -0.51 -11.26
N PHE A 279 -19.43 -0.64 -9.99
CA PHE A 279 -18.78 -1.83 -9.43
C PHE A 279 -19.57 -2.29 -8.20
N LEU A 280 -19.33 -3.51 -7.73
CA LEU A 280 -19.90 -4.01 -6.49
C LEU A 280 -19.35 -3.23 -5.29
N GLU A 281 -20.22 -2.60 -4.51
CA GLU A 281 -19.84 -1.80 -3.36
C GLU A 281 -19.58 -2.68 -2.13
N CYS A 282 -18.54 -2.33 -1.37
CA CYS A 282 -18.29 -2.86 -0.03
C CYS A 282 -17.86 -1.72 0.88
N PRO A 283 -18.82 -0.92 1.40
CA PRO A 283 -18.50 0.03 2.45
C PRO A 283 -17.86 -0.70 3.66
N PRO A 284 -17.03 -0.02 4.45
CA PRO A 284 -16.64 -0.57 5.75
C PRO A 284 -17.83 -0.55 6.71
N ASP A 285 -17.95 -1.57 7.55
CA ASP A 285 -18.90 -1.57 8.67
C ASP A 285 -18.51 -0.47 9.68
N LEU A 286 -19.46 0.42 10.00
CA LEU A 286 -19.28 1.50 10.97
C LEU A 286 -20.02 1.23 12.30
N GLY A 287 -20.41 -0.02 12.54
CA GLY A 287 -21.09 -0.50 13.74
C GLY A 287 -22.57 -0.83 13.54
N GLU A 288 -22.95 -1.28 12.35
CA GLU A 288 -24.32 -1.72 12.06
C GLU A 288 -24.49 -3.21 12.38
N GLU A 289 -25.43 -3.56 13.25
CA GLU A 289 -25.72 -4.98 13.55
C GLU A 289 -26.24 -5.69 12.29
N GLY A 290 -25.59 -6.79 11.90
CA GLY A 290 -25.97 -7.57 10.71
C GLY A 290 -25.47 -6.98 9.39
N TYR A 291 -24.43 -6.15 9.43
CA TYR A 291 -23.82 -5.58 8.23
C TYR A 291 -23.45 -6.67 7.20
N PHE A 292 -24.00 -6.56 5.99
CA PHE A 292 -23.73 -7.47 4.88
C PHE A 292 -23.71 -6.67 3.58
N ASP A 293 -22.51 -6.51 3.01
CA ASP A 293 -22.31 -5.60 1.90
C ASP A 293 -22.85 -6.14 0.57
N GLU A 294 -22.90 -5.29 -0.46
CA GLU A 294 -23.39 -5.68 -1.78
C GLU A 294 -22.51 -6.74 -2.43
N SER A 295 -21.19 -6.62 -2.32
CA SER A 295 -20.23 -7.59 -2.85
C SER A 295 -20.42 -8.97 -2.21
N ASP A 296 -20.56 -9.05 -0.89
CA ASP A 296 -20.76 -10.33 -0.20
C ASP A 296 -22.10 -10.98 -0.57
N ARG A 297 -23.19 -10.21 -0.64
CA ARG A 297 -24.48 -10.68 -1.16
C ARG A 297 -24.39 -11.22 -2.58
N PHE A 298 -23.63 -10.52 -3.44
CA PHE A 298 -23.42 -10.94 -4.81
C PHE A 298 -22.67 -12.28 -4.88
N TYR A 299 -21.61 -12.44 -4.09
CA TYR A 299 -20.80 -13.66 -4.13
C TYR A 299 -21.43 -14.87 -3.41
N GLU A 300 -22.47 -14.67 -2.58
CA GLU A 300 -23.23 -15.76 -1.97
C GLU A 300 -24.14 -16.48 -2.99
N ASP A 301 -24.89 -15.73 -3.80
CA ASP A 301 -25.66 -16.26 -4.94
C ASP A 301 -25.65 -15.26 -6.11
N PRO A 302 -24.65 -15.35 -7.02
CA PRO A 302 -24.52 -14.43 -8.13
C PRO A 302 -25.73 -14.39 -9.07
N LEU A 303 -26.39 -15.54 -9.28
CA LEU A 303 -27.54 -15.62 -10.19
C LEU A 303 -28.78 -14.99 -9.60
N LEU A 304 -29.08 -15.26 -8.33
CA LEU A 304 -30.19 -14.64 -7.63
C LEU A 304 -30.00 -13.13 -7.55
N TRP A 305 -28.79 -12.68 -7.20
CA TRP A 305 -28.47 -11.26 -7.15
C TRP A 305 -28.67 -10.58 -8.51
N LEU A 306 -28.13 -11.14 -9.60
CA LEU A 306 -28.27 -10.58 -10.95
C LEU A 306 -29.73 -10.52 -11.41
N ARG A 307 -30.53 -11.54 -11.13
CA ARG A 307 -31.96 -11.57 -11.48
C ARG A 307 -32.78 -10.55 -10.70
N THR A 308 -32.42 -10.33 -9.44
CA THR A 308 -33.12 -9.40 -8.55
C THR A 308 -32.74 -7.95 -8.86
N SER A 309 -31.45 -7.70 -9.12
CA SER A 309 -30.91 -6.37 -9.46
C SER A 309 -31.30 -5.92 -10.86
N PHE A 310 -31.50 -6.85 -11.80
CA PHE A 310 -31.86 -6.56 -13.19
C PHE A 310 -33.11 -7.31 -13.65
N PRO A 311 -34.30 -6.97 -13.12
CA PRO A 311 -35.55 -7.66 -13.43
C PRO A 311 -36.05 -7.39 -14.86
N TYR A 312 -35.62 -6.28 -15.47
CA TYR A 312 -36.06 -5.85 -16.80
C TYR A 312 -34.87 -5.70 -17.77
N LYS A 313 -35.07 -6.02 -19.06
CA LYS A 313 -34.03 -5.86 -20.09
C LYS A 313 -33.51 -4.42 -20.21
N SER A 314 -34.35 -3.41 -19.94
CA SER A 314 -33.98 -1.99 -19.96
C SER A 314 -33.01 -1.58 -18.85
N SER A 315 -32.92 -2.36 -17.77
CA SER A 315 -32.02 -2.10 -16.65
C SER A 315 -30.63 -2.72 -16.83
N LEU A 316 -30.46 -3.61 -17.80
CA LEU A 316 -29.21 -4.35 -18.00
C LEU A 316 -28.09 -3.44 -18.50
N PRO A 317 -26.87 -3.60 -17.99
CA PRO A 317 -25.70 -2.93 -18.52
C PRO A 317 -25.44 -3.35 -19.96
N THR A 318 -24.70 -2.53 -20.71
CA THR A 318 -24.25 -2.89 -22.06
C THR A 318 -23.01 -3.77 -21.99
N HIS A 319 -22.15 -3.57 -20.98
CA HIS A 319 -20.92 -4.34 -20.79
C HIS A 319 -20.82 -4.93 -19.39
N LEU A 320 -20.29 -6.16 -19.31
CA LEU A 320 -19.91 -6.81 -18.05
C LEU A 320 -18.41 -7.06 -18.04
N VAL A 321 -17.76 -6.75 -16.92
CA VAL A 321 -16.35 -7.04 -16.68
C VAL A 321 -16.24 -7.95 -15.48
N LEU A 322 -15.64 -9.13 -15.63
CA LEU A 322 -15.50 -10.10 -14.55
C LEU A 322 -14.21 -10.93 -14.66
N PHE A 323 -13.74 -11.46 -13.53
CA PHE A 323 -12.72 -12.50 -13.55
C PHE A 323 -13.28 -13.81 -14.11
N ASN A 324 -12.45 -14.56 -14.83
CA ASN A 324 -12.84 -15.83 -15.47
C ASN A 324 -13.43 -16.88 -14.51
N VAL A 325 -13.06 -16.83 -13.23
CA VAL A 325 -13.59 -17.75 -12.21
C VAL A 325 -15.10 -17.63 -11.99
N LEU A 326 -15.66 -16.43 -12.20
CA LEU A 326 -17.09 -16.15 -12.01
C LEU A 326 -17.96 -16.61 -13.20
N GLU A 327 -17.37 -16.85 -14.38
CA GLU A 327 -18.11 -17.14 -15.62
C GLU A 327 -19.08 -18.31 -15.45
N LYS A 328 -18.64 -19.38 -14.78
CA LYS A 328 -19.44 -20.60 -14.59
C LYS A 328 -20.70 -20.35 -13.77
N ASP A 329 -20.60 -19.50 -12.76
CA ASP A 329 -21.70 -19.24 -11.83
C ASP A 329 -22.78 -18.39 -12.50
N ILE A 330 -22.39 -17.47 -13.38
CA ILE A 330 -23.33 -16.55 -14.05
C ILE A 330 -23.66 -16.93 -15.50
N PHE A 331 -23.16 -18.07 -16.01
CA PHE A 331 -23.30 -18.46 -17.42
C PHE A 331 -24.75 -18.46 -17.91
N ALA A 332 -25.68 -18.98 -17.09
CA ALA A 332 -27.10 -18.99 -17.43
C ALA A 332 -27.69 -17.58 -17.59
N PHE A 333 -27.21 -16.60 -16.83
CA PHE A 333 -27.60 -15.20 -16.96
C PHE A 333 -27.01 -14.57 -18.22
N LEU A 334 -25.74 -14.86 -18.54
CA LEU A 334 -25.08 -14.37 -19.75
C LEU A 334 -25.80 -14.86 -21.02
N GLN A 335 -26.10 -16.16 -21.09
CA GLN A 335 -26.77 -16.77 -22.23
C GLN A 335 -28.20 -16.24 -22.40
N ARG A 336 -28.97 -16.14 -21.31
CA ARG A 336 -30.36 -15.64 -21.35
C ARG A 336 -30.47 -14.20 -21.84
N ASN A 337 -29.46 -13.38 -21.58
CA ASN A 337 -29.47 -11.95 -21.88
C ASN A 337 -28.57 -11.58 -23.06
N GLU A 338 -28.16 -12.55 -23.88
CA GLU A 338 -27.43 -12.33 -25.15
C GLU A 338 -26.10 -11.58 -24.95
N PHE A 339 -25.41 -11.84 -23.84
CA PHE A 339 -24.06 -11.35 -23.62
C PHE A 339 -23.04 -12.24 -24.36
N VAL A 340 -22.22 -11.61 -25.19
CA VAL A 340 -21.15 -12.27 -25.94
C VAL A 340 -19.80 -11.77 -25.45
N ARG A 341 -18.84 -12.68 -25.25
CA ARG A 341 -17.49 -12.34 -24.83
C ARG A 341 -16.75 -11.67 -25.97
N THR A 342 -16.36 -10.41 -25.78
CA THR A 342 -15.65 -9.61 -26.79
C THR A 342 -14.15 -9.52 -26.55
N ALA A 343 -13.70 -9.66 -25.30
CA ALA A 343 -12.29 -9.68 -24.96
C ALA A 343 -11.96 -10.62 -23.79
N GLU A 344 -10.74 -11.14 -23.83
CA GLU A 344 -10.08 -11.83 -22.73
C GLU A 344 -8.72 -11.17 -22.49
N ILE A 345 -8.47 -10.73 -21.25
CA ILE A 345 -7.26 -10.02 -20.86
C ILE A 345 -6.57 -10.81 -19.75
N PHE A 346 -5.30 -11.16 -19.98
CA PHE A 346 -4.49 -11.84 -18.98
C PHE A 346 -4.32 -10.98 -17.72
N HIS A 347 -4.50 -11.59 -16.54
CA HIS A 347 -4.35 -10.92 -15.25
C HIS A 347 -3.20 -11.48 -14.42
N THR A 348 -3.18 -12.80 -14.14
CA THR A 348 -2.20 -13.40 -13.23
C THR A 348 -1.96 -14.87 -13.51
N HIS A 349 -0.74 -15.34 -13.25
CA HIS A 349 -0.40 -16.76 -13.24
C HIS A 349 -0.83 -17.46 -11.94
N PHE A 350 -1.13 -16.69 -10.90
CA PHE A 350 -1.48 -17.17 -9.56
C PHE A 350 -2.87 -16.63 -9.17
N PRO A 351 -3.96 -17.23 -9.67
CA PRO A 351 -5.31 -16.88 -9.25
C PRO A 351 -5.59 -17.37 -7.82
N GLU A 352 -6.39 -16.65 -7.06
CA GLU A 352 -6.75 -16.98 -5.68
C GLU A 352 -8.19 -16.55 -5.37
N GLY A 353 -8.99 -17.48 -4.84
CA GLY A 353 -10.38 -17.23 -4.44
C GLY A 353 -11.21 -16.61 -5.58
N LYS A 354 -11.72 -15.40 -5.35
CA LYS A 354 -12.56 -14.63 -6.28
C LYS A 354 -11.77 -13.95 -7.42
N VAL A 355 -10.43 -13.99 -7.37
CA VAL A 355 -9.54 -13.37 -8.37
C VAL A 355 -9.04 -14.42 -9.36
N GLY A 356 -9.38 -14.22 -10.63
CA GLY A 356 -9.09 -15.16 -11.72
C GLY A 356 -7.81 -14.86 -12.49
N GLY A 357 -7.36 -15.82 -13.30
CA GLY A 357 -6.14 -15.70 -14.12
C GLY A 357 -6.30 -14.77 -15.32
N SER A 358 -7.53 -14.61 -15.80
CA SER A 358 -7.92 -13.70 -16.89
C SER A 358 -9.15 -12.89 -16.48
N ILE A 359 -9.32 -11.71 -17.09
CA ILE A 359 -10.51 -10.87 -17.00
C ILE A 359 -11.24 -10.95 -18.33
N PHE A 360 -12.53 -11.23 -18.28
CA PHE A 360 -13.41 -11.27 -19.45
C PHE A 360 -14.24 -10.00 -19.53
N ILE A 361 -14.44 -9.55 -20.77
CA ILE A 361 -15.36 -8.46 -21.11
C ILE A 361 -16.46 -9.06 -21.97
N TYR A 362 -17.71 -8.88 -21.56
CA TYR A 362 -18.88 -9.23 -22.34
C TYR A 362 -19.60 -7.98 -22.79
N GLU A 363 -20.15 -8.03 -24.00
CA GLU A 363 -21.01 -7.01 -24.58
C GLU A 363 -22.39 -7.63 -24.85
N ARG A 364 -23.45 -6.86 -24.59
CA ARG A 364 -24.83 -7.27 -24.87
C ARG A 364 -25.21 -6.91 -26.30
N HIS A 365 -25.67 -7.89 -27.07
CA HIS A 365 -26.22 -7.67 -28.41
C HIS A 365 -27.70 -7.28 -28.42
#